data_AF-A0A2U9IBG4-F1
#
_entry.id   AF-A0A2U9IBG4-F1
#
_cell.length_a   1.000
_cell.length_b   1.000
_cell.length_c   1.000
_cell.angle_alpha   90.00
_cell.angle_beta   90.00
_cell.angle_gamma   90.00
#
_symmetry.space_group_name_H-M   'P 1'
#
loop_
_entity.id
_entity.type
_entity.pdbx_description
1 polymer ?
#
loop_
_entity_poly.entity_id
_entity_poly.type
_entity_poly.pdbx_seq_one_letter_code
_entity_poly.pdbx_strand_id
1 'polypeptide(L)' 'MVLDYVNLDSEECGFNPIDAIYFLKGKDIVFIISTSNPYYEDIIKIFHIEILKKDGDKIFFTVLSGG' A
#
# COMPACT_ATOMS: atom_id res chain seq x y z
N MET A 1 -9.53 13.44 11.66
CA MET A 1 -9.24 12.84 10.35
C MET A 1 -9.14 11.34 10.58
N VAL A 2 -10.03 10.55 9.98
CA VAL A 2 -9.95 9.09 10.06
C VAL A 2 -9.18 8.67 8.82
N LEU A 3 -7.97 8.15 9.01
CA LEU A 3 -7.23 7.51 7.92
C LEU A 3 -7.84 6.13 7.70
N ASP A 4 -8.26 5.85 6.47
CA ASP A 4 -8.69 4.50 6.10
C ASP A 4 -7.45 3.62 5.89
N TYR A 5 -7.49 2.40 6.42
CA TYR A 5 -6.39 1.43 6.30
C TYR A 5 -6.77 0.33 5.32
N VAL A 6 -5.88 0.05 4.38
CA VAL A 6 -6.07 -1.02 3.39
C VAL A 6 -4.96 -2.04 3.53
N ASN A 7 -5.32 -3.24 3.93
CA ASN A 7 -4.39 -4.37 4.04
C ASN A 7 -4.27 -5.08 2.69
N LEU A 8 -3.12 -4.92 2.04
CA LEU A 8 -2.79 -5.51 0.74
C LEU A 8 -2.34 -6.98 0.84
N ASP A 9 -2.11 -7.49 2.05
CA ASP A 9 -1.89 -8.92 2.29
C ASP A 9 -3.20 -9.70 2.42
N SER A 10 -4.34 -9.01 2.58
CA SER A 10 -5.63 -9.69 2.72
C SER A 10 -6.16 -10.11 1.36
N GLU A 11 -6.43 -11.41 1.19
CA GLU A 11 -7.14 -11.96 0.03
C GLU A 11 -8.59 -11.43 -0.08
N GLU A 12 -9.10 -10.78 0.98
CA GLU A 12 -10.46 -10.22 1.04
C GLU A 12 -10.74 -9.18 -0.05
N CYS A 13 -9.71 -8.54 -0.59
CA CYS A 13 -9.92 -7.62 -1.70
C CYS A 13 -10.15 -8.33 -3.03
N GLY A 14 -9.82 -9.62 -3.22
CA GLY A 14 -10.00 -10.34 -4.49
C GLY A 14 -9.38 -9.66 -5.73
N PHE A 15 -8.64 -8.57 -5.51
CA PHE A 15 -8.12 -7.62 -6.46
C PHE A 15 -6.62 -7.54 -6.23
N ASN A 16 -5.86 -7.55 -7.33
CA ASN A 16 -4.41 -7.38 -7.31
C ASN A 16 -4.01 -6.14 -6.48
N PRO A 17 -3.08 -6.25 -5.52
CA PRO A 17 -2.62 -5.13 -4.68
C PRO A 17 -2.24 -3.87 -5.47
N ILE A 18 -1.68 -4.06 -6.67
CA ILE A 18 -1.29 -2.96 -7.55
C ILE A 18 -2.53 -2.19 -8.05
N ASP A 19 -3.57 -2.91 -8.50
CA ASP A 19 -4.83 -2.29 -8.95
C ASP A 19 -5.54 -1.57 -7.80
N ALA A 20 -5.53 -2.15 -6.59
CA ALA A 20 -6.07 -1.52 -5.40
C ALA A 20 -5.39 -0.17 -5.11
N ILE A 21 -4.06 -0.12 -5.20
CA ILE A 21 -3.30 1.11 -5.04
C ILE A 21 -3.65 2.11 -6.16
N TYR A 22 -3.76 1.68 -7.42
CA TYR A 22 -4.14 2.57 -8.52
C TYR A 22 -5.53 3.20 -8.34
N PHE A 23 -6.49 2.45 -7.79
CA PHE A 23 -7.85 2.94 -7.56
C PHE A 23 -7.94 3.88 -6.34
N LEU A 24 -7.07 3.67 -5.35
CA LEU A 24 -7.13 4.34 -4.06
C LEU A 24 -6.07 5.45 -3.87
N LYS A 25 -5.05 5.52 -4.74
CA LYS A 25 -4.04 6.59 -4.70
C LYS A 25 -4.70 7.97 -4.77
N GLY A 26 -4.20 8.91 -3.97
CA GLY A 26 -4.73 10.27 -3.89
C GLY A 26 -5.89 10.46 -2.91
N LYS A 27 -6.31 9.41 -2.20
CA LYS A 27 -7.16 9.50 -1.00
C LYS A 27 -6.29 9.49 0.26
N ASP A 28 -6.87 9.92 1.38
CA ASP A 28 -6.25 9.89 2.72
C ASP A 28 -6.24 8.44 3.27
N ILE A 29 -5.51 7.56 2.58
CA ILE A 29 -5.47 6.10 2.83
C ILE A 29 -4.05 5.66 3.14
N VAL A 30 -3.92 4.83 4.17
CA VAL A 30 -2.68 4.15 4.52
C VAL A 30 -2.76 2.70 4.06
N PHE A 31 -1.84 2.33 3.17
CA PHE A 31 -1.68 0.96 2.72
C PHE A 31 -0.77 0.18 3.68
N ILE A 32 -1.10 -1.09 3.89
CA ILE A 32 -0.35 -2.01 4.72
C ILE A 32 0.04 -3.19 3.83
N ILE A 33 1.33 -3.54 3.80
CA ILE A 33 1.81 -4.72 3.08
C ILE A 33 3.00 -5.35 3.81
N SER A 34 3.07 -6.68 3.80
CA SER A 34 4.25 -7.41 4.23
C SER A 34 5.36 -7.28 3.20
N THR A 35 6.58 -7.09 3.67
CA THR A 35 7.80 -7.19 2.86
C THR A 35 8.01 -8.59 2.27
N SER A 36 7.33 -9.61 2.80
CA SER A 36 7.31 -10.96 2.25
C SER A 36 6.26 -11.15 1.16
N ASN A 37 5.41 -10.16 0.91
CA ASN A 37 4.40 -10.21 -0.14
C ASN A 37 5.08 -10.13 -1.52
N PRO A 38 4.73 -11.01 -2.48
CA PRO A 38 5.36 -11.01 -3.80
C PRO A 38 5.18 -9.68 -4.56
N TYR A 39 4.13 -8.92 -4.27
CA TYR A 39 3.87 -7.61 -4.88
C TYR A 39 4.67 -6.48 -4.25
N TYR A 40 5.32 -6.69 -3.09
CA TYR A 40 6.02 -5.63 -2.37
C TYR A 40 7.08 -4.94 -3.23
N GLU A 41 7.94 -5.72 -3.88
CA GLU A 41 9.00 -5.19 -4.74
C GLU A 41 8.46 -4.42 -5.94
N ASP A 42 7.35 -4.87 -6.54
CA ASP A 42 6.74 -4.18 -7.66
C ASP A 42 6.09 -2.88 -7.23
N ILE A 43 5.41 -2.87 -6.07
CA ILE A 43 4.77 -1.67 -5.53
C ILE A 43 5.79 -0.56 -5.27
N ILE A 44 6.92 -0.87 -4.63
CA ILE A 44 7.96 0.14 -4.36
C ILE A 44 8.66 0.64 -5.63
N LYS A 45 8.64 -0.13 -6.73
CA LYS A 45 9.23 0.24 -8.02
C LYS A 45 8.26 1.06 -8.88
N ILE A 46 6.97 0.73 -8.85
CA ILE A 46 5.92 1.35 -9.66
C ILE A 46 5.43 2.66 -9.03
N PHE A 47 5.29 2.69 -7.71
CA PHE A 47 4.71 3.83 -6.99
C PHE A 47 5.75 4.61 -6.22
N HIS A 48 5.60 5.93 -6.21
CA HIS A 48 6.32 6.77 -5.28
C HIS A 48 5.63 6.70 -3.91
N ILE A 49 6.19 5.89 -3.02
CA ILE A 49 5.62 5.67 -1.68
C ILE A 49 6.36 6.45 -0.60
N GLU A 50 5.61 6.86 0.43
CA GLU A 50 6.17 7.36 1.69
C GLU A 50 5.87 6.34 2.79
N ILE A 51 6.92 5.78 3.41
CA ILE A 51 6.77 4.82 4.50
C ILE A 51 6.53 5.58 5.81
N LEU A 52 5.33 5.43 6.36
CA LEU A 52 4.92 6.06 7.62
C LEU A 52 5.38 5.26 8.85
N LYS A 53 5.32 3.92 8.78
CA LYS A 53 5.67 3.03 9.89
C LYS A 53 6.18 1.67 9.38
N LYS A 54 7.07 1.05 10.13
CA LYS A 54 7.43 -0.38 9.99
C LYS A 54 7.10 -1.12 11.28
N ASP A 55 6.46 -2.27 11.17
CA ASP A 55 6.05 -3.13 12.28
C ASP A 55 6.40 -4.58 11.93
N GLY A 56 7.59 -5.02 12.35
CA GLY A 56 8.15 -6.30 11.92
C GLY A 56 8.35 -6.38 10.41
N ASP A 57 7.72 -7.37 9.78
CA ASP A 57 7.72 -7.57 8.33
C ASP A 57 6.73 -6.67 7.59
N LYS A 58 5.84 -5.96 8.29
CA LYS A 58 4.82 -5.10 7.68
C LYS A 58 5.28 -3.66 7.57
N ILE A 59 4.96 -3.05 6.44
CA ILE A 59 5.14 -1.61 6.21
C ILE A 59 3.79 -0.93 6.06
N PHE A 60 3.71 0.28 6.59
CA PHE A 60 2.58 1.18 6.45
C PHE A 60 3.06 2.34 5.58
N PHE A 61 2.38 2.59 4.47
CA PHE A 61 2.81 3.59 3.51
C PHE A 61 1.63 4.33 2.86
N THR A 62 1.91 5.53 2.38
CA THR A 62 1.01 6.31 1.52
C THR A 62 1.63 6.42 0.13
N VAL A 63 0.80 6.72 -0.86
CA VAL A 63 1.28 6.99 -2.22
C VAL A 63 1.27 8.50 -2.45
N LEU A 64 2.43 9.05 -2.76
CA LEU A 64 2.57 10.46 -3.08
C LEU A 64 1.97 10.70 -4.48
N SER A 65 0.98 11.58 -4.55
CA SER A 65 0.43 12.04 -5.83
C SER A 65 1.43 13.01 -6.47
N GLY A 66 2.42 12.46 -7.17
CA GLY A 66 3.53 13.23 -7.73
C GLY A 66 4.17 12.57 -8.95
N GLY A 67 3.34 12.08 -9.89
CA GLY A 67 3.77 11.58 -11.20
C GLY A 67 2.81 12.03 -12.28
#